data_AF-A0A7V9UZS8-F1
#
_entry.id   AF-A0A7V9UZS8-F1
#
_cell.length_a   1.000
_cell.length_b   1.000
_cell.length_c   1.000
_cell.angle_alpha   90.00
_cell.angle_beta   90.00
_cell.angle_gamma   90.00
#
_symmetry.space_group_name_H-M   'P 1'
#
loop_
_entity.id
_entity.type
_entity.pdbx_description
1 polymer ?
#
loop_
_entity_poly.entity_id
_entity_poly.type
_entity_poly.pdbx_seq_one_letter_code
_entity_poly.pdbx_strand_id
1 'polypeptide(L)'
;MDEAKNGNRSLTRRRALLELGGFAAGALGVGTLGAKELLEAEEAAAAGSGPAAVASGLVTCVLAPEMTEGPYYVEGDKVRRNITEGKSGVPLTLRLTVVDVSSCKPIKGAAVDIWHCDAGGTYSGTSQQSTDGLTFLRGIQRTDKQGLAIFKTIYPGWYPGRAVHIHLKAYLGGTTVHTGQLFFPDKLTDVVYKRAPYNRRPNRDPRNAADSIYRNGGARSTLKLVRSGNAYIGRITMGVARS
;
A
#
# COMPACT_ATOMS: atom_id res chain seq x y z
N MET A 1 -5.35 -48.02 -46.21
CA MET A 1 -6.37 -48.88 -45.57
C MET A 1 -6.11 -48.83 -44.07
N ASP A 2 -6.07 -47.64 -43.48
CA ASP A 2 -7.18 -46.66 -43.28
C ASP A 2 -7.74 -46.93 -41.88
N GLU A 3 -7.44 -46.04 -40.93
CA GLU A 3 -8.35 -44.96 -40.47
C GLU A 3 -9.67 -45.50 -39.89
N ALA A 4 -10.29 -44.98 -38.84
CA ALA A 4 -10.00 -44.01 -37.79
C ALA A 4 -11.35 -43.90 -37.03
N LYS A 5 -11.34 -43.61 -35.72
CA LYS A 5 -11.90 -42.35 -35.17
C LYS A 5 -12.22 -42.41 -33.68
N ASN A 6 -11.60 -41.43 -33.03
CA ASN A 6 -11.94 -40.80 -31.77
C ASN A 6 -13.43 -40.41 -31.67
N GLY A 7 -13.99 -40.52 -30.46
CA GLY A 7 -15.39 -40.15 -30.16
C GLY A 7 -15.58 -39.79 -28.69
N ASN A 8 -15.15 -38.58 -28.33
CA ASN A 8 -15.36 -37.91 -27.05
C ASN A 8 -16.87 -37.74 -26.71
N ARG A 9 -17.31 -38.15 -25.50
CA ARG A 9 -18.57 -37.68 -24.88
C ARG A 9 -18.40 -37.43 -23.37
N SER A 10 -18.13 -36.16 -23.07
CA SER A 10 -18.61 -35.33 -21.94
C SER A 10 -18.84 -35.94 -20.54
N LEU A 11 -18.11 -35.37 -19.58
CA LEU A 11 -18.39 -35.29 -18.13
C LEU A 11 -19.83 -34.87 -17.79
N THR A 12 -20.44 -35.45 -16.74
CA THR A 12 -20.98 -34.66 -15.60
C THR A 12 -21.45 -35.48 -14.39
N ARG A 13 -20.85 -35.16 -13.23
CA ARG A 13 -21.45 -34.84 -11.90
C ARG A 13 -22.26 -35.91 -11.12
N ARG A 14 -21.72 -36.14 -9.90
CA ARG A 14 -22.39 -36.43 -8.59
C ARG A 14 -22.70 -37.89 -8.24
N ARG A 15 -21.79 -38.49 -7.46
CA ARG A 15 -22.01 -39.15 -6.15
C ARG A 15 -20.97 -40.25 -5.94
N ALA A 16 -20.03 -40.02 -5.02
CA ALA A 16 -19.46 -41.10 -4.22
C ALA A 16 -18.88 -40.49 -2.94
N LEU A 17 -19.61 -40.73 -1.85
CA LEU A 17 -19.27 -40.45 -0.46
C LEU A 17 -17.98 -41.21 -0.10
N LEU A 18 -17.01 -40.55 0.53
CA LEU A 18 -16.72 -40.67 1.97
C LEU A 18 -16.66 -42.13 2.47
N GLU A 19 -15.45 -42.69 2.50
CA GLU A 19 -15.06 -43.72 3.46
C GLU A 19 -13.93 -43.20 4.35
N LEU A 20 -14.16 -43.30 5.66
CA LEU A 20 -13.22 -43.04 6.75
C LEU A 20 -12.43 -44.32 7.06
N GLY A 21 -11.13 -44.17 7.28
CA GLY A 21 -10.27 -45.14 7.98
C GLY A 21 -8.80 -44.74 7.80
N GLY A 22 -7.94 -44.63 8.81
CA GLY A 22 -7.98 -44.86 10.25
C GLY A 22 -6.62 -44.40 10.83
N PHE A 23 -6.55 -44.19 12.14
CA PHE A 23 -5.44 -43.61 12.91
C PHE A 23 -4.20 -44.52 13.09
N ALA A 24 -3.01 -43.89 13.26
CA ALA A 24 -1.93 -44.26 14.21
C ALA A 24 -0.98 -43.04 14.37
N ALA A 25 -1.06 -42.19 15.41
CA ALA A 25 -0.68 -42.30 16.84
C ALA A 25 0.80 -41.99 17.16
N GLY A 26 1.03 -40.90 17.92
CA GLY A 26 2.32 -40.58 18.56
C GLY A 26 2.36 -39.25 19.36
N ALA A 27 1.76 -39.23 20.58
CA ALA A 27 2.09 -38.48 21.83
C ALA A 27 2.33 -36.93 21.80
N LEU A 28 1.79 -36.05 22.67
CA LEU A 28 1.09 -36.11 23.96
C LEU A 28 0.37 -34.75 24.22
N GLY A 29 -0.87 -34.80 24.74
CA GLY A 29 -1.48 -33.72 25.54
C GLY A 29 -2.38 -32.70 24.82
N VAL A 30 -3.68 -32.80 25.08
CA VAL A 30 -4.73 -31.76 25.26
C VAL A 30 -6.07 -32.33 24.76
N GLY A 31 -7.14 -32.06 25.52
CA GLY A 31 -8.45 -32.69 25.43
C GLY A 31 -9.07 -32.75 24.04
N THR A 32 -9.98 -33.71 23.88
CA THR A 32 -10.77 -33.95 22.67
C THR A 32 -11.58 -32.71 22.31
N LEU A 33 -11.01 -31.81 21.50
CA LEU A 33 -11.81 -30.89 20.71
C LEU A 33 -12.61 -31.76 19.74
N GLY A 34 -13.93 -31.62 19.77
CA GLY A 34 -14.78 -32.34 18.83
C GLY A 34 -14.38 -31.98 17.39
N ALA A 35 -14.56 -32.89 16.44
CA ALA A 35 -14.37 -32.57 15.01
C ALA A 35 -15.17 -31.30 14.61
N LYS A 36 -16.27 -31.02 15.30
CA LYS A 36 -17.04 -29.77 15.20
C LYS A 36 -16.26 -28.53 15.65
N GLU A 37 -15.51 -28.57 16.76
CA GLU A 37 -14.70 -27.44 17.23
C GLU A 37 -13.45 -27.23 16.38
N LEU A 38 -12.88 -28.30 15.79
CA LEU A 38 -11.80 -28.19 14.81
C LEU A 38 -12.29 -27.62 13.47
N LEU A 39 -13.49 -28.00 13.00
CA LEU A 39 -14.12 -27.37 11.83
C LEU A 39 -14.59 -25.94 12.11
N GLU A 40 -15.08 -25.64 13.31
CA GLU A 40 -15.46 -24.27 13.71
C GLU A 40 -14.24 -23.37 13.90
N ALA A 41 -13.08 -23.91 14.31
CA ALA A 41 -11.81 -23.20 14.32
C ALA A 41 -11.30 -22.90 12.90
N GLU A 42 -11.50 -23.81 11.94
CA GLU A 42 -11.20 -23.59 10.52
C GLU A 42 -12.15 -22.57 9.86
N GLU A 43 -13.45 -22.64 10.16
CA GLU A 43 -14.47 -21.70 9.66
C GLU A 43 -14.27 -20.29 10.25
N ALA A 44 -13.84 -20.19 11.51
CA ALA A 44 -13.47 -18.91 12.14
C ALA A 44 -12.18 -18.32 11.55
N ALA A 45 -11.23 -19.15 11.12
CA ALA A 45 -10.03 -18.72 10.39
C ALA A 45 -10.35 -18.34 8.93
N ALA A 46 -11.32 -19.02 8.30
CA ALA A 46 -11.80 -18.73 6.95
C ALA A 46 -12.70 -17.49 6.88
N ALA A 47 -13.48 -17.19 7.93
CA ALA A 47 -14.30 -15.98 8.04
C ALA A 47 -13.46 -14.68 8.05
N GLY A 48 -12.17 -14.79 8.41
CA GLY A 48 -11.18 -13.71 8.32
C GLY A 48 -10.49 -13.59 6.97
N SER A 49 -10.78 -14.43 5.98
CA SER A 49 -10.02 -14.53 4.73
C SER A 49 -10.92 -14.26 3.53
N GLY A 50 -10.88 -13.04 2.98
CA GLY A 50 -11.62 -12.71 1.76
C GLY A 50 -11.84 -11.21 1.55
N PRO A 51 -12.46 -10.80 0.42
CA PRO A 51 -12.68 -9.38 0.08
C PRO A 51 -13.43 -8.59 1.17
N ALA A 52 -14.35 -9.25 1.89
CA ALA A 52 -15.09 -8.64 3.00
C ALA A 52 -14.23 -8.43 4.25
N ALA A 53 -13.28 -9.33 4.53
CA ALA A 53 -12.31 -9.18 5.63
C ALA A 53 -11.27 -8.08 5.34
N VAL A 54 -10.93 -7.89 4.06
CA VAL A 54 -10.12 -6.76 3.57
C VAL A 54 -10.88 -5.45 3.70
N ALA A 55 -12.15 -5.44 3.28
CA ALA A 55 -13.01 -4.25 3.35
C ALA A 55 -13.30 -3.82 4.81
N SER A 56 -13.41 -4.76 5.73
CA SER A 56 -13.55 -4.51 7.18
C SER A 56 -12.22 -4.19 7.87
N GLY A 57 -11.09 -4.32 7.18
CA GLY A 57 -9.75 -4.05 7.73
C GLY A 57 -9.24 -5.12 8.69
N LEU A 58 -9.90 -6.28 8.75
CA LEU A 58 -9.47 -7.47 9.50
C LEU A 58 -8.25 -8.13 8.86
N VAL A 59 -8.05 -7.94 7.55
CA VAL A 59 -6.83 -8.32 6.82
C VAL A 59 -6.14 -7.09 6.24
N THR A 60 -5.00 -6.71 6.80
CA THR A 60 -4.14 -5.61 6.31
C THR A 60 -3.11 -6.08 5.27
N CYS A 61 -3.20 -7.33 4.84
CA CYS A 61 -2.24 -8.02 3.98
C CYS A 61 -2.87 -8.30 2.62
N VAL A 62 -2.94 -7.27 1.79
CA VAL A 62 -3.38 -7.37 0.39
C VAL A 62 -2.36 -6.66 -0.46
N LEU A 63 -2.18 -7.17 -1.68
CA LEU A 63 -1.29 -6.57 -2.65
C LEU A 63 -1.67 -5.11 -2.88
N ALA A 64 -0.71 -4.22 -2.64
CA ALA A 64 -0.87 -2.80 -2.90
C ALA A 64 -1.06 -2.58 -4.41
N PRO A 65 -1.99 -1.70 -4.82
CA PRO A 65 -2.22 -1.41 -6.23
C PRO A 65 -1.01 -0.70 -6.86
N GLU A 66 -0.48 -1.26 -7.96
CA GLU A 66 0.52 -0.60 -8.78
C GLU A 66 -0.07 0.62 -9.50
N MET A 67 0.72 1.69 -9.59
CA MET A 67 0.35 2.92 -10.30
C MET A 67 1.57 3.48 -11.01
N THR A 68 1.33 4.43 -11.93
CA THR A 68 2.42 5.09 -12.65
C THR A 68 3.41 5.78 -11.69
N GLU A 69 4.69 5.64 -12.01
CA GLU A 69 5.77 6.41 -11.40
C GLU A 69 5.55 7.92 -11.57
N GLY A 70 5.04 8.33 -12.73
CA GLY A 70 4.92 9.73 -13.10
C GLY A 70 6.26 10.36 -13.51
N PRO A 71 6.25 11.63 -13.94
CA PRO A 71 7.38 12.24 -14.67
C PRO A 71 8.49 12.79 -13.76
N TYR A 72 8.33 12.72 -12.44
CA TYR A 72 9.19 13.43 -11.47
C TYR A 72 10.00 12.50 -10.57
N TYR A 73 10.11 11.22 -10.90
CA TYR A 73 11.01 10.33 -10.19
C TYR A 73 12.47 10.68 -10.52
N VAL A 74 13.33 10.61 -9.50
CA VAL A 74 14.77 10.83 -9.60
C VAL A 74 15.43 9.66 -8.88
N GLU A 75 16.26 8.92 -9.59
CA GLU A 75 16.93 7.75 -9.02
C GLU A 75 18.05 8.14 -8.06
N GLY A 76 18.27 7.32 -7.02
CA GLY A 76 19.43 7.46 -6.13
C GLY A 76 19.26 8.54 -5.06
N ASP A 77 18.05 8.74 -4.54
CA ASP A 77 17.80 9.76 -3.52
C ASP A 77 18.49 9.46 -2.16
N LYS A 78 18.48 10.45 -1.28
CA LYS A 78 19.15 10.42 0.03
C LYS A 78 18.44 9.48 0.99
N VAL A 79 19.21 8.61 1.67
CA VAL A 79 18.69 7.81 2.79
C VAL A 79 18.53 8.71 4.02
N ARG A 80 17.30 9.11 4.33
CA ARG A 80 17.02 10.02 5.45
C ARG A 80 15.59 9.93 5.94
N ARG A 81 15.41 10.18 7.24
CA ARG A 81 14.09 10.20 7.89
C ARG A 81 13.37 11.53 7.70
N ASN A 82 14.07 12.65 7.84
CA ASN A 82 13.50 13.96 7.62
C ASN A 82 13.79 14.40 6.19
N ILE A 83 12.75 14.53 5.37
CA ILE A 83 12.84 14.92 3.97
C ILE A 83 12.40 16.36 3.73
N THR A 84 12.02 17.12 4.77
CA THR A 84 11.39 18.44 4.57
C THR A 84 12.31 19.46 3.91
N GLU A 85 13.60 19.45 4.26
CA GLU A 85 14.57 20.48 3.87
C GLU A 85 14.04 21.92 4.08
N GLY A 86 13.32 22.14 5.19
CA GLY A 86 12.79 23.45 5.54
C GLY A 86 11.57 23.91 4.72
N LYS A 87 11.05 23.09 3.79
CA LYS A 87 9.83 23.43 3.04
C LYS A 87 8.66 23.68 3.99
N SER A 88 7.99 24.80 3.78
CA SER A 88 6.81 25.19 4.56
C SER A 88 5.61 24.30 4.22
N GLY A 89 4.87 23.89 5.24
CA GLY A 89 3.67 23.07 5.10
C GLY A 89 3.17 22.54 6.44
N VAL A 90 2.01 21.89 6.43
CA VAL A 90 1.49 21.20 7.61
C VAL A 90 2.36 19.96 7.86
N PRO A 91 2.99 19.80 9.03
CA PRO A 91 3.86 18.65 9.27
C PRO A 91 3.09 17.32 9.19
N LEU A 92 3.73 16.33 8.55
CA LEU A 92 3.22 14.98 8.36
C LEU A 92 4.29 13.99 8.77
N THR A 93 3.98 13.12 9.73
CA THR A 93 4.76 11.90 9.97
C THR A 93 4.12 10.77 9.20
N LEU A 94 4.79 10.26 8.17
CA LEU A 94 4.34 9.16 7.35
C LEU A 94 4.92 7.85 7.87
N ARG A 95 4.06 6.87 8.12
CA ARG A 95 4.41 5.53 8.62
C ARG A 95 3.96 4.48 7.61
N LEU A 96 4.92 3.83 6.97
CA LEU A 96 4.70 2.86 5.90
C LEU A 96 5.14 1.50 6.40
N THR A 97 4.20 0.57 6.51
CA THR A 97 4.53 -0.82 6.88
C THR A 97 4.55 -1.67 5.63
N VAL A 98 5.64 -2.36 5.36
CA VAL A 98 5.78 -3.28 4.22
C VAL A 98 5.65 -4.71 4.73
N VAL A 99 4.70 -5.45 4.15
CA VAL A 99 4.45 -6.86 4.46
C VAL A 99 4.53 -7.70 3.20
N ASP A 100 4.91 -8.96 3.35
CA ASP A 100 4.86 -9.95 2.29
C ASP A 100 3.42 -10.42 2.12
N VAL A 101 2.84 -10.27 0.93
CA VAL A 101 1.44 -10.65 0.69
C VAL A 101 1.20 -12.16 0.79
N SER A 102 2.23 -12.99 0.60
CA SER A 102 2.10 -14.45 0.67
C SER A 102 2.01 -14.99 2.09
N SER A 103 2.68 -14.33 3.04
CA SER A 103 2.81 -14.80 4.43
C SER A 103 2.25 -13.82 5.46
N CYS A 104 1.90 -12.61 5.03
CA CYS A 104 1.48 -11.49 5.87
C CYS A 104 2.48 -11.07 6.95
N LYS A 105 3.74 -11.50 6.81
CA LYS A 105 4.82 -11.15 7.72
C LYS A 105 5.46 -9.83 7.30
N PRO A 106 5.86 -8.97 8.26
CA PRO A 106 6.61 -7.77 7.95
C PRO A 106 7.94 -8.06 7.24
N ILE A 107 8.30 -7.22 6.29
CA ILE A 107 9.58 -7.34 5.57
C ILE A 107 10.57 -6.36 6.17
N LYS A 108 11.58 -6.87 6.88
CA LYS A 108 12.73 -6.10 7.36
C LYS A 108 13.67 -5.74 6.20
N GLY A 109 14.17 -4.51 6.19
CA GLY A 109 15.23 -4.06 5.29
C GLY A 109 14.78 -3.71 3.87
N ALA A 110 13.47 -3.76 3.57
CA ALA A 110 12.92 -3.22 2.34
C ALA A 110 13.26 -1.73 2.25
N ALA A 111 13.79 -1.28 1.12
CA ALA A 111 14.01 0.15 0.91
C ALA A 111 12.71 0.76 0.38
N VAL A 112 12.21 1.77 1.07
CA VAL A 112 11.04 2.55 0.67
C VAL A 112 11.54 3.90 0.23
N ASP A 113 11.29 4.25 -1.01
CA ASP A 113 11.61 5.54 -1.61
C ASP A 113 10.33 6.33 -1.79
N ILE A 114 10.28 7.57 -1.33
CA ILE A 114 9.14 8.45 -1.52
C ILE A 114 9.56 9.80 -2.08
N TRP A 115 8.69 10.38 -2.90
CA TRP A 115 8.83 11.74 -3.38
C TRP A 115 7.46 12.39 -3.55
N HIS A 116 7.39 13.70 -3.31
CA HIS A 116 6.16 14.46 -3.55
C HIS A 116 6.45 15.94 -3.78
N CYS A 117 5.46 16.65 -4.32
CA CYS A 117 5.53 18.09 -4.45
C CYS A 117 5.45 18.80 -3.09
N ASP A 118 5.99 20.01 -3.03
CA ASP A 118 5.75 20.93 -1.93
C ASP A 118 4.30 21.42 -1.88
N ALA A 119 3.98 22.26 -0.89
CA ALA A 119 2.64 22.85 -0.77
C ALA A 119 2.23 23.67 -2.02
N GLY A 120 3.21 24.18 -2.77
CA GLY A 120 3.07 24.91 -4.03
C GLY A 120 2.78 24.04 -5.25
N GLY A 121 3.01 22.72 -5.18
CA GLY A 121 2.90 21.83 -6.34
C GLY A 121 4.21 21.64 -7.10
N THR A 122 5.34 22.05 -6.55
CA THR A 122 6.66 21.91 -7.16
C THR A 122 7.41 20.71 -6.58
N TYR A 123 7.94 19.85 -7.45
CA TYR A 123 8.88 18.77 -7.17
C TYR A 123 10.31 19.30 -7.25
N SER A 124 11.21 18.78 -6.41
CA SER A 124 12.64 19.09 -6.48
C SER A 124 13.35 18.23 -7.53
N GLY A 125 14.56 18.56 -7.94
CA GLY A 125 15.44 17.63 -8.68
C GLY A 125 15.04 17.39 -10.13
N THR A 126 14.16 18.23 -10.70
CA THR A 126 13.69 18.09 -12.08
C THR A 126 13.90 19.37 -12.87
N SER A 127 14.43 19.21 -14.08
CA SER A 127 14.64 20.31 -15.02
C SER A 127 13.33 20.92 -15.51
N GLN A 128 12.28 20.11 -15.62
CA GLN A 128 10.93 20.53 -16.00
C GLN A 128 10.36 21.62 -15.09
N GLN A 129 10.82 21.69 -13.84
CA GLN A 129 10.41 22.71 -12.88
C GLN A 129 11.58 23.59 -12.42
N SER A 130 12.71 23.55 -13.15
CA SER A 130 13.93 24.32 -12.85
C SER A 130 14.41 24.14 -11.40
N THR A 131 14.40 22.89 -10.94
CA THR A 131 14.74 22.52 -9.56
C THR A 131 15.93 21.57 -9.48
N ASP A 132 16.74 21.49 -10.54
CA ASP A 132 17.93 20.65 -10.61
C ASP A 132 18.83 20.84 -9.38
N GLY A 133 19.39 19.74 -8.88
CA GLY A 133 20.23 19.74 -7.68
C GLY A 133 19.48 19.90 -6.34
N LEU A 134 18.21 20.31 -6.34
CA LEU A 134 17.40 20.37 -5.12
C LEU A 134 16.84 18.99 -4.77
N THR A 135 16.84 18.64 -3.49
CA THR A 135 16.40 17.30 -3.03
C THR A 135 15.19 17.32 -2.10
N PHE A 136 14.59 18.47 -1.81
CA PHE A 136 13.51 18.56 -0.82
C PHE A 136 12.35 17.59 -1.11
N LEU A 137 11.74 17.06 -0.04
CA LEU A 137 10.56 16.21 -0.07
C LEU A 137 10.74 14.91 -0.85
N ARG A 138 11.98 14.42 -0.85
CA ARG A 138 12.38 13.11 -1.36
C ARG A 138 13.25 12.37 -0.37
N GLY A 139 13.18 11.04 -0.35
CA GLY A 139 14.15 10.26 0.38
C GLY A 139 13.78 8.80 0.57
N ILE A 140 14.80 8.05 1.02
CA ILE A 140 14.74 6.61 1.19
C ILE A 140 14.82 6.23 2.68
N GLN A 141 14.01 5.27 3.10
CA GLN A 141 14.13 4.63 4.41
C GLN A 141 14.09 3.11 4.25
N ARG A 142 14.94 2.42 5.03
CA ARG A 142 14.84 0.98 5.17
C ARG A 142 13.85 0.64 6.28
N THR A 143 13.02 -0.37 6.04
CA THR A 143 12.08 -0.86 7.05
C THR A 143 12.80 -1.56 8.21
N ASP A 144 12.28 -1.37 9.42
CA ASP A 144 12.76 -2.05 10.63
C ASP A 144 12.26 -3.51 10.72
N LYS A 145 12.46 -4.16 11.89
CA LYS A 145 12.03 -5.55 12.11
C LYS A 145 10.50 -5.73 12.08
N GLN A 146 9.74 -4.66 12.24
CA GLN A 146 8.28 -4.63 12.10
C GLN A 146 7.85 -4.21 10.69
N GLY A 147 8.78 -4.16 9.72
CA GLY A 147 8.48 -3.73 8.36
C GLY A 147 8.18 -2.24 8.25
N LEU A 148 8.49 -1.43 9.27
CA LEU A 148 8.09 -0.03 9.33
C LEU A 148 9.21 0.89 8.82
N ALA A 149 8.86 1.73 7.84
CA ALA A 149 9.61 2.92 7.45
C ALA A 149 8.87 4.18 7.93
N ILE A 150 9.61 5.15 8.48
CA ILE A 150 9.04 6.40 9.00
C ILE A 150 9.70 7.57 8.31
N PHE A 151 8.89 8.49 7.81
CA PHE A 151 9.33 9.77 7.23
C PHE A 151 8.74 10.94 8.00
N LYS A 152 9.53 12.00 8.19
CA LYS A 152 9.08 13.32 8.58
C LYS A 152 9.05 14.19 7.33
N THR A 153 7.86 14.65 6.97
CA THR A 153 7.61 15.46 5.78
C THR A 153 6.53 16.51 6.06
N ILE A 154 5.99 17.14 5.02
CA ILE A 154 4.79 17.97 5.04
C ILE A 154 3.66 17.31 4.27
N TYR A 155 2.42 17.71 4.54
CA TYR A 155 1.28 17.39 3.69
C TYR A 155 1.55 17.96 2.29
N PRO A 156 1.43 17.18 1.21
CA PRO A 156 1.75 17.65 -0.13
C PRO A 156 0.76 18.71 -0.62
N GLY A 157 1.20 19.52 -1.57
CA GLY A 157 0.30 20.34 -2.38
C GLY A 157 -0.37 19.49 -3.47
N TRP A 158 -0.82 20.19 -4.51
CA TRP A 158 -1.33 19.58 -5.75
C TRP A 158 -0.66 20.21 -6.97
N TYR A 159 -0.59 19.49 -8.07
CA TYR A 159 -0.19 20.05 -9.36
C TYR A 159 -1.28 19.74 -10.42
N PRO A 160 -1.40 20.56 -11.48
CA PRO A 160 -2.51 20.46 -12.41
C PRO A 160 -2.76 19.04 -12.94
N GLY A 161 -4.02 18.64 -12.95
CA GLY A 161 -4.46 17.35 -13.48
C GLY A 161 -4.31 16.18 -12.53
N ARG A 162 -3.80 16.38 -11.30
CA ARG A 162 -3.62 15.30 -10.32
C ARG A 162 -4.21 15.59 -8.94
N ALA A 163 -4.84 14.58 -8.35
CA ALA A 163 -5.27 14.58 -6.95
C ALA A 163 -4.05 14.69 -6.02
N VAL A 164 -4.26 15.00 -4.74
CA VAL A 164 -3.18 15.13 -3.76
C VAL A 164 -2.58 13.76 -3.44
N HIS A 165 -1.27 13.61 -3.63
CA HIS A 165 -0.60 12.32 -3.45
C HIS A 165 0.88 12.44 -3.03
N ILE A 166 1.42 11.33 -2.52
CA ILE A 166 2.85 11.06 -2.37
C ILE A 166 3.18 9.86 -3.24
N HIS A 167 4.23 9.93 -4.06
CA HIS A 167 4.69 8.78 -4.81
C HIS A 167 5.54 7.87 -3.94
N LEU A 168 5.60 6.60 -4.33
CA LEU A 168 6.34 5.59 -3.61
C LEU A 168 6.92 4.52 -4.54
N LYS A 169 8.13 4.09 -4.23
CA LYS A 169 8.69 2.81 -4.67
C LYS A 169 9.13 1.97 -3.49
N ALA A 170 8.99 0.66 -3.61
CA ALA A 170 9.57 -0.29 -2.66
C ALA A 170 10.55 -1.23 -3.37
N TYR A 171 11.68 -1.50 -2.72
CA TYR A 171 12.74 -2.35 -3.24
C TYR A 171 13.08 -3.46 -2.26
N LEU A 172 13.31 -4.67 -2.80
CA LEU A 172 13.85 -5.81 -2.08
C LEU A 172 15.13 -6.27 -2.79
N GLY A 173 16.25 -6.31 -2.08
CA GLY A 173 17.52 -6.75 -2.67
C GLY A 173 18.03 -5.92 -3.86
N GLY A 174 17.54 -4.69 -4.04
CA GLY A 174 17.85 -3.82 -5.19
C GLY A 174 16.82 -3.89 -6.32
N THR A 175 15.91 -4.87 -6.30
CA THR A 175 14.83 -4.99 -7.29
C THR A 175 13.63 -4.15 -6.87
N THR A 176 13.05 -3.38 -7.81
CA THR A 176 11.76 -2.70 -7.58
C THR A 176 10.66 -3.75 -7.51
N VAL A 177 9.99 -3.85 -6.37
CA VAL A 177 8.86 -4.79 -6.17
C VAL A 177 7.50 -4.09 -6.12
N HIS A 178 7.49 -2.76 -6.04
CA HIS A 178 6.28 -1.96 -6.06
C HIS A 178 6.55 -0.54 -6.52
N THR A 179 5.68 -0.01 -7.38
CA THR A 179 5.58 1.42 -7.71
C THR A 179 4.14 1.87 -7.52
N GLY A 180 3.94 2.89 -6.69
CA GLY A 180 2.59 3.28 -6.29
C GLY A 180 2.48 4.75 -5.91
N GLN A 181 1.26 5.13 -5.54
CA GLN A 181 0.95 6.47 -5.06
C GLN A 181 0.03 6.39 -3.85
N LEU A 182 0.30 7.22 -2.85
CA LEU A 182 -0.43 7.32 -1.60
C LEU A 182 -1.34 8.54 -1.66
N PHE A 183 -2.63 8.35 -1.46
CA PHE A 183 -3.63 9.43 -1.55
C PHE A 183 -4.15 9.86 -0.19
N PHE A 184 -4.85 10.99 -0.21
CA PHE A 184 -5.40 11.60 0.99
C PHE A 184 -6.92 11.76 0.88
N PRO A 185 -7.68 11.63 2.00
CA PRO A 185 -9.11 11.90 1.99
C PRO A 185 -9.42 13.35 1.61
N ASP A 186 -10.28 13.55 0.60
CA ASP A 186 -10.64 14.88 0.11
C ASP A 186 -11.12 15.83 1.22
N LYS A 187 -11.96 15.34 2.13
CA LYS A 187 -12.46 16.13 3.28
C LYS A 187 -11.34 16.61 4.19
N LEU A 188 -10.31 15.79 4.39
CA LEU A 188 -9.16 16.20 5.20
C LEU A 188 -8.30 17.22 4.47
N THR A 189 -8.07 17.01 3.18
CA THR A 189 -7.36 17.98 2.34
C THR A 189 -8.06 19.34 2.36
N ASP A 190 -9.40 19.38 2.33
CA ASP A 190 -10.18 20.62 2.44
C ASP A 190 -9.92 21.37 3.76
N VAL A 191 -9.65 20.65 4.87
CA VAL A 191 -9.28 21.25 6.16
C VAL A 191 -7.82 21.73 6.15
N VAL A 192 -6.91 20.93 5.61
CA VAL A 192 -5.48 21.28 5.53
C VAL A 192 -5.27 22.52 4.67
N TYR A 193 -5.98 22.62 3.55
CA TYR A 193 -5.79 23.69 2.57
C TYR A 193 -6.30 25.06 3.03
N LYS A 194 -7.04 25.11 4.14
CA LYS A 194 -7.38 26.39 4.80
C LYS A 194 -6.20 27.02 5.56
N ARG A 195 -5.11 26.28 5.75
CA ARG A 195 -3.92 26.73 6.50
C ARG A 195 -2.86 27.26 5.54
N ALA A 196 -2.01 28.16 6.04
CA ALA A 196 -0.81 28.57 5.30
C ALA A 196 0.17 27.38 5.14
N PRO A 197 0.91 27.29 4.02
CA PRO A 197 0.86 28.19 2.86
C PRO A 197 -0.20 27.81 1.81
N TYR A 198 -0.91 26.68 1.99
CA TYR A 198 -1.86 26.13 1.02
C TYR A 198 -3.02 27.08 0.68
N ASN A 199 -3.47 27.86 1.67
CA ASN A 199 -4.57 28.81 1.52
C ASN A 199 -4.32 29.97 0.55
N ARG A 200 -3.08 30.11 0.04
CA ARG A 200 -2.72 31.10 -0.98
C ARG A 200 -2.92 30.59 -2.41
N ARG A 201 -3.25 29.30 -2.56
CA ARG A 201 -3.45 28.67 -3.87
C ARG A 201 -4.93 28.65 -4.25
N PRO A 202 -5.25 28.60 -5.55
CA PRO A 202 -6.61 28.34 -5.98
C PRO A 202 -7.09 26.97 -5.49
N ASN A 203 -8.41 26.76 -5.56
CA ASN A 203 -9.01 25.46 -5.25
C ASN A 203 -8.33 24.36 -6.07
N ARG A 204 -8.08 23.21 -5.43
CA ARG A 204 -7.45 22.08 -6.11
C ARG A 204 -8.37 21.54 -7.20
N ASP A 205 -7.75 21.13 -8.29
CA ASP A 205 -8.40 20.45 -9.39
C ASP A 205 -7.41 19.44 -10.00
N PRO A 206 -7.70 18.12 -10.01
CA PRO A 206 -8.93 17.43 -9.62
C PRO A 206 -9.01 16.99 -8.13
N ARG A 207 -10.23 16.65 -7.69
CA ARG A 207 -10.48 15.80 -6.51
C ARG A 207 -10.20 14.33 -6.81
N ASN A 208 -10.12 13.48 -5.79
CA ASN A 208 -9.80 12.05 -5.94
C ASN A 208 -10.69 11.35 -6.99
N ALA A 209 -12.01 11.56 -6.94
CA ALA A 209 -12.94 10.90 -7.85
C ALA A 209 -12.75 11.28 -9.34
N ALA A 210 -12.13 12.43 -9.62
CA ALA A 210 -11.86 12.91 -10.98
C ALA A 210 -10.44 12.57 -11.47
N ASP A 211 -9.52 12.18 -10.58
CA ASP A 211 -8.17 11.74 -10.95
C ASP A 211 -8.21 10.29 -11.50
N SER A 212 -7.68 10.09 -12.71
CA SER A 212 -7.67 8.77 -13.38
C SER A 212 -6.81 7.74 -12.66
N ILE A 213 -5.69 8.14 -12.06
CA ILE A 213 -4.80 7.26 -11.29
C ILE A 213 -5.46 6.86 -9.98
N TYR A 214 -6.13 7.79 -9.30
CA TYR A 214 -6.90 7.47 -8.11
C TYR A 214 -8.03 6.48 -8.40
N ARG A 215 -8.77 6.67 -9.50
CA ARG A 215 -9.81 5.72 -9.91
C ARG A 215 -9.25 4.32 -10.19
N ASN A 216 -8.00 4.23 -10.62
CA ASN A 216 -7.30 2.96 -10.84
C ASN A 216 -6.61 2.39 -9.59
N GLY A 217 -7.28 2.41 -8.44
CA GLY A 217 -6.83 1.74 -7.21
C GLY A 217 -6.41 2.66 -6.06
N GLY A 218 -6.42 3.98 -6.25
CA GLY A 218 -6.10 4.98 -5.21
C GLY A 218 -6.92 4.87 -3.94
N ALA A 219 -8.17 4.39 -4.00
CA ALA A 219 -8.98 4.13 -2.82
C ALA A 219 -8.32 3.14 -1.84
N ARG A 220 -7.65 2.09 -2.35
CA ARG A 220 -6.90 1.11 -1.55
C ARG A 220 -5.53 1.63 -1.09
N SER A 221 -5.06 2.73 -1.68
CA SER A 221 -3.81 3.40 -1.35
C SER A 221 -4.05 4.75 -0.65
N THR A 222 -5.23 4.95 -0.07
CA THR A 222 -5.55 6.16 0.70
C THR A 222 -5.08 6.01 2.14
N LEU A 223 -4.30 6.98 2.61
CA LEU A 223 -3.73 6.97 3.96
C LEU A 223 -4.81 7.07 5.04
N LYS A 224 -4.58 6.37 6.16
CA LYS A 224 -5.30 6.62 7.43
C LYS A 224 -4.56 7.73 8.19
N LEU A 225 -5.19 8.88 8.36
CA LEU A 225 -4.57 10.05 9.02
C LEU A 225 -5.22 10.35 10.36
N VAL A 226 -4.38 10.61 11.36
CA VAL A 226 -4.81 11.06 12.70
C VAL A 226 -4.13 12.40 12.99
N ARG A 227 -4.90 13.36 13.50
CA ARG A 227 -4.36 14.66 13.92
C ARG A 227 -3.51 14.51 15.17
N SER A 228 -2.38 15.19 15.22
CA SER A 228 -1.47 15.25 16.37
C SER A 228 -1.04 16.70 16.57
N GLY A 229 -1.78 17.44 17.40
CA GLY A 229 -1.60 18.89 17.55
C GLY A 229 -1.82 19.64 16.23
N ASN A 230 -0.77 20.31 15.75
CA ASN A 230 -0.76 21.01 14.45
C ASN A 230 -0.29 20.16 13.27
N ALA A 231 0.04 18.90 13.51
CA ALA A 231 0.55 17.93 12.54
C ALA A 231 -0.45 16.79 12.28
N TYR A 232 -0.10 15.91 11.35
CA TYR A 232 -0.78 14.63 11.14
C TYR A 232 0.19 13.45 11.19
N ILE A 233 -0.33 12.29 11.58
CA ILE A 233 0.34 11.00 11.42
C ILE A 233 -0.44 10.20 10.38
N GLY A 234 0.15 9.99 9.21
CA GLY A 234 -0.39 9.15 8.14
C GLY A 234 0.13 7.72 8.26
N ARG A 235 -0.74 6.74 8.08
CA ARG A 235 -0.42 5.30 8.17
C ARG A 235 -1.00 4.54 7.00
N ILE A 236 -0.23 3.58 6.49
CA ILE A 236 -0.71 2.54 5.58
C ILE A 236 0.17 1.29 5.72
N THR A 237 -0.44 0.13 5.47
CA THR A 237 0.27 -1.14 5.30
C THR A 237 0.20 -1.51 3.83
N MET A 238 1.35 -1.81 3.24
CA MET A 238 1.50 -2.16 1.83
C MET A 238 1.92 -3.63 1.76
N GLY A 239 1.05 -4.47 1.21
CA GLY A 239 1.43 -5.82 0.83
C GLY A 239 2.19 -5.77 -0.49
N VAL A 240 3.37 -6.38 -0.53
CA VAL A 240 4.17 -6.55 -1.75
C VAL A 240 4.42 -8.04 -1.99
N ALA A 241 4.56 -8.41 -3.26
CA ALA A 241 5.00 -9.76 -3.63
C ALA A 241 6.54 -9.79 -3.64
N ARG A 242 7.11 -10.87 -3.12
CA ARG A 242 8.52 -11.19 -3.38
C ARG A 242 8.60 -11.76 -4.80
N SER A 243 9.39 -11.11 -5.66
CA SER A 243 9.75 -11.63 -6.98
C SER A 243 10.54 -12.93 -6.88
#